data_AF-E4PSF8-F1
#
_entry.id   AF-E4PSF8-F1
#
_cell.length_a   1.000
_cell.length_b   1.000
_cell.length_c   1.000
_cell.angle_alpha   90.00
_cell.angle_beta   90.00
_cell.angle_gamma   90.00
#
_symmetry.space_group_name_H-M   'P 1'
#
loop_
_entity.id
_entity.type
_entity.pdbx_description
1 polymer ?
#
loop_
_entity_poly.entity_id
_entity_poly.type
_entity_poly.pdbx_seq_one_letter_code
_entity_poly.pdbx_strand_id
1 'polypeptide(L)' 'MFSKTKLFNGDITKWNISNVTSMRQMFQGAKGFKRSLSSWKPIKVTHAKDFRKDAESNIPKENLPKFSEEILKTL' A
#
# COMPACT_ATOMS: atom_id res chain seq x y z
N MET A 1 9.39 -0.39 3.13
CA MET A 1 9.72 0.64 4.14
C MET A 1 9.36 0.17 5.56
N PHE A 2 8.21 -0.45 5.77
CA PHE A 2 7.79 -1.10 7.04
C PHE A 2 7.84 -2.64 6.94
N SER A 3 8.75 -3.17 6.11
CA SER A 3 8.88 -4.62 5.99
C SER A 3 9.35 -5.20 7.32
N LYS A 4 8.68 -6.25 7.79
CA LYS A 4 8.92 -6.99 9.03
C LYS A 4 8.80 -6.17 10.32
N THR A 5 8.30 -4.93 10.26
CA THR A 5 7.99 -4.13 11.47
C THR A 5 6.68 -4.61 12.07
N LYS A 6 6.72 -5.75 12.78
CA LYS A 6 5.52 -6.47 13.25
C LYS A 6 4.54 -5.62 14.06
N LEU A 7 5.01 -4.59 14.78
CA LEU A 7 4.20 -3.76 15.67
C LEU A 7 3.82 -2.39 15.09
N PHE A 8 4.23 -2.07 13.86
CA PHE A 8 3.96 -0.76 13.27
C PHE A 8 2.45 -0.57 13.03
N ASN A 9 1.87 0.50 13.58
CA ASN A 9 0.47 0.92 13.36
C ASN A 9 0.32 2.46 13.34
N GLY A 10 1.40 3.16 12.96
CA GLY A 10 1.44 4.61 12.90
C GLY A 10 0.51 5.18 11.83
N ASP A 11 0.06 6.41 12.03
CA ASP A 11 -0.75 7.13 11.05
C ASP A 11 0.12 7.62 9.89
N ILE A 12 -0.21 7.16 8.68
CA ILE A 12 0.44 7.54 7.42
C ILE A 12 -0.60 7.97 6.36
N THR A 13 -1.83 8.23 6.79
CA THR A 13 -2.95 8.56 5.88
C THR A 13 -2.72 9.87 5.10
N LYS A 14 -1.86 10.75 5.63
CA LYS A 14 -1.50 12.06 5.05
C LYS A 14 -0.24 12.04 4.18
N TRP A 15 0.37 10.89 3.97
CA TRP A 15 1.60 10.81 3.20
C TRP A 15 1.36 11.14 1.72
N ASN A 16 2.17 12.04 1.18
CA ASN A 16 2.16 12.33 -0.23
C ASN A 16 2.96 11.27 -1.00
N ILE A 17 2.25 10.43 -1.75
CA ILE A 17 2.84 9.33 -2.54
C ILE A 17 2.81 9.59 -4.06
N SER A 18 2.52 10.82 -4.50
CA SER A 18 2.32 11.13 -5.94
C SER A 18 3.54 10.86 -6.81
N ASN A 19 4.73 10.85 -6.22
CA ASN A 19 6.01 10.60 -6.90
C ASN A 19 6.58 9.20 -6.63
N VAL A 20 5.91 8.37 -5.85
CA VAL A 20 6.41 7.02 -5.53
C VAL A 20 6.18 6.10 -6.71
N THR A 21 7.27 5.50 -7.21
CA THR A 21 7.26 4.57 -8.35
C THR A 21 7.27 3.10 -7.94
N SER A 22 7.77 2.79 -6.73
CA SER A 22 7.82 1.44 -6.17
C SER A 22 7.34 1.41 -4.73
N MET A 23 6.38 0.53 -4.45
CA MET A 23 5.85 0.25 -3.12
C MET A 23 6.02 -1.23 -2.75
N ARG A 24 6.95 -1.92 -3.40
CA ARG A 24 7.18 -3.35 -3.23
C ARG A 24 7.53 -3.67 -1.77
N GLN A 25 6.89 -4.69 -1.21
CA GLN A 25 7.12 -5.16 0.16
C GLN A 25 6.99 -4.06 1.24
N MET A 26 6.18 -3.02 1.00
CA MET A 26 6.09 -1.88 1.92
C MET A 26 5.61 -2.29 3.32
N PHE A 27 4.71 -3.27 3.42
CA PHE A 27 4.07 -3.76 4.64
C PHE A 27 4.33 -5.25 4.90
N GLN A 28 5.31 -5.86 4.20
CA GLN A 28 5.49 -7.30 4.21
C GLN A 28 5.80 -7.79 5.63
N GLY A 29 4.86 -8.51 6.25
CA GLY A 29 5.00 -8.96 7.63
C GLY A 29 4.80 -7.88 8.70
N ALA A 30 4.25 -6.71 8.36
CA ALA A 30 3.82 -5.66 9.29
C ALA A 30 2.45 -5.98 9.92
N LYS A 31 2.38 -7.09 10.65
CA LYS A 31 1.13 -7.68 11.19
C LYS A 31 0.29 -6.74 12.06
N GLY A 32 0.91 -5.74 12.67
CA GLY A 32 0.25 -4.73 13.51
C GLY A 32 -0.42 -3.61 12.73
N PHE A 33 -0.15 -3.48 11.43
CA PHE A 33 -0.65 -2.36 10.64
C PHE A 33 -2.11 -2.56 10.27
N LYS A 34 -2.99 -1.69 10.79
CA LYS A 34 -4.45 -1.78 10.63
C LYS A 34 -5.08 -0.48 10.13
N ARG A 35 -4.27 0.48 9.67
CA ARG A 35 -4.77 1.80 9.21
C ARG A 35 -5.33 1.72 7.80
N SER A 36 -6.40 2.48 7.56
CA SER A 36 -6.94 2.64 6.22
C SER A 36 -5.96 3.44 5.35
N LEU A 37 -5.76 2.97 4.12
CA LEU A 37 -4.97 3.62 3.07
C LEU A 37 -5.87 4.10 1.92
N SER A 38 -7.19 4.14 2.11
CA SER A 38 -8.17 4.51 1.09
C SER A 38 -8.00 5.92 0.52
N SER A 39 -7.30 6.81 1.25
CA SER A 39 -6.93 8.17 0.79
C SER A 39 -5.77 8.17 -0.21
N TRP A 40 -4.98 7.10 -0.28
CA TRP A 40 -3.82 7.03 -1.15
C TRP A 40 -4.25 6.83 -2.61
N LYS A 41 -3.69 7.68 -3.47
CA LYS A 41 -3.89 7.66 -4.93
C LYS A 41 -2.53 7.52 -5.62
N PRO A 42 -1.96 6.30 -5.68
CA PRO A 42 -0.72 6.07 -6.41
C PRO A 42 -0.99 6.24 -7.92
N ILE A 43 -0.21 7.11 -8.58
CA ILE A 43 -0.34 7.41 -10.02
C ILE A 43 0.84 6.84 -10.82
N LYS A 44 2.00 6.60 -10.18
CA LYS A 44 3.26 6.23 -10.85
C LYS A 44 3.75 4.81 -10.52
N VAL A 45 2.97 4.02 -9.78
CA VAL A 45 3.43 2.72 -9.26
C VAL A 45 3.35 1.65 -10.34
N THR A 46 4.47 0.97 -10.61
CA THR A 46 4.57 -0.09 -11.63
C THR A 46 4.38 -1.51 -11.08
N HIS A 47 4.37 -1.69 -9.76
CA HIS A 47 4.28 -3.00 -9.09
C HIS A 47 3.08 -3.07 -8.12
N ALA A 48 1.89 -2.67 -8.59
CA ALA A 48 0.70 -2.61 -7.77
C ALA A 48 0.25 -3.98 -7.23
N LYS A 49 0.49 -5.08 -7.98
CA LYS A 49 0.21 -6.46 -7.51
C LYS A 49 0.96 -6.82 -6.25
N ASP A 50 2.26 -6.56 -6.26
CA ASP A 50 3.15 -6.90 -5.14
C ASP A 50 2.73 -6.13 -3.88
N PHE A 51 2.45 -4.83 -4.03
CA PHE A 51 1.93 -4.02 -2.94
C PHE A 51 0.58 -4.55 -2.44
N ARG A 52 -0.35 -4.85 -3.35
CA ARG A 52 -1.70 -5.29 -2.99
C ARG A 52 -1.68 -6.61 -2.22
N LYS A 53 -0.94 -7.60 -2.71
CA LYS A 53 -0.77 -8.90 -2.04
C LYS A 53 -0.23 -8.74 -0.62
N ASP A 54 0.73 -7.85 -0.45
CA ASP A 54 1.32 -7.52 0.84
C ASP A 54 0.31 -6.83 1.77
N ALA A 55 -0.28 -5.72 1.31
CA ALA A 55 -1.23 -4.94 2.11
C ALA A 55 -2.48 -5.75 2.51
N GLU A 56 -3.03 -6.57 1.60
CA GLU A 56 -4.18 -7.45 1.86
C GLU A 56 -3.92 -8.49 2.96
N SER A 57 -2.65 -8.77 3.29
CA SER A 57 -2.32 -9.65 4.42
C SER A 57 -2.56 -9.02 5.79
N ASN A 58 -2.70 -7.69 5.85
CA ASN A 58 -2.82 -6.93 7.11
C ASN A 58 -4.07 -6.06 7.19
N ILE A 59 -4.59 -5.55 6.06
CA ILE A 59 -5.76 -4.67 5.99
C ILE A 59 -6.80 -5.17 4.97
N PRO A 60 -8.11 -4.96 5.22
CA PRO A 60 -9.16 -5.45 4.32
C PRO A 60 -9.21 -4.62 3.03
N LYS A 61 -9.84 -5.16 1.98
CA LYS A 61 -9.78 -4.62 0.61
C LYS A 61 -10.34 -3.20 0.49
N GLU A 62 -11.38 -2.87 1.24
CA GLU A 62 -12.01 -1.55 1.32
C GLU A 62 -11.07 -0.47 1.88
N ASN A 63 -10.02 -0.88 2.60
CA ASN A 63 -9.02 0.01 3.18
C ASN A 63 -7.75 0.13 2.33
N LEU A 64 -7.70 -0.48 1.16
CA LEU A 64 -6.56 -0.38 0.25
C LEU A 64 -6.56 0.96 -0.52
N PRO A 65 -5.39 1.42 -0.99
CA PRO A 65 -5.28 2.52 -1.95
C PRO A 65 -6.11 2.27 -3.20
N LYS A 66 -6.62 3.36 -3.79
CA LYS A 66 -7.31 3.32 -5.09
C LYS A 66 -6.27 3.51 -6.20
N PHE A 67 -5.93 2.42 -6.89
CA PHE A 67 -5.06 2.45 -8.08
C PHE A 67 -5.82 3.02 -9.27
N SER A 68 -5.13 3.76 -10.15
CA SER A 68 -5.73 4.21 -11.41
C SER A 68 -6.01 3.03 -12.34
N GLU A 69 -7.03 3.15 -13.18
CA GLU A 69 -7.38 2.15 -14.21
C GLU A 69 -6.20 1.82 -15.14
N GLU A 70 -5.31 2.78 -15.38
CA GLU A 70 -4.08 2.58 -16.16
C GLU A 70 -3.09 1.64 -15.47
N ILE A 71 -2.92 1.77 -14.15
CA ILE A 71 -2.11 0.83 -13.35
C ILE A 71 -2.79 -0.54 -13.32
N LEU A 72 -4.12 -0.59 -13.29
CA LEU A 72 -4.87 -1.85 -13.34
C LEU A 72 -4.69 -2.59 -14.68
N LYS A 73 -4.44 -1.88 -15.79
CA LYS A 73 -4.18 -2.50 -17.11
C LYS A 73 -2.80 -3.10 -17.25
N THR A 74 -1.86 -2.73 -16.38
CA THR A 74 -0.52 -3.35 -16.29
C THR A 74 -0.51 -4.61 -15.42
N LEU A 75 -1.70 -5.02 -14.93
CA LEU A 75 -1.90 -6.26 -14.18
C LEU A 75 -2.00 -7.43 -15.16
#